data_AF-A0A1V8YV39-F1
#
_entry.id   AF-A0A1V8YV39-F1
#
_cell.length_a   1.000
_cell.length_b   1.000
_cell.length_c   1.000
_cell.angle_alpha   90.00
_cell.angle_beta   90.00
_cell.angle_gamma   90.00
#
_symmetry.space_group_name_H-M   'P 1'
#
loop_
_entity.id
_entity.type
_entity.pdbx_description
1 polymer ?
#
loop_
_entity_poly.entity_id
_entity_poly.type
_entity_poly.pdbx_seq_one_letter_code
_entity_poly.pdbx_strand_id
1 'polypeptide(L)'
;MYWFIFIIFILQMEEKRNKDSLIFDFKRGSLVAILLSVIMFSFFVNRSIMNDPRNHNIHSNLWLNYTVPFTLCFLGLCAKQLSRWTRILILSLGFFWFSYLALHYLIGFHNPYWETLHLKPLHWLSFPR
;
A
#
# COMPACT_ATOMS: atom_id res chain seq x y z
N MET A 1 10.89 10.39 -4.53
CA MET A 1 11.80 11.08 -3.61
C MET A 1 11.16 12.30 -2.94
N TYR A 2 10.54 13.23 -3.69
CA TYR A 2 9.92 14.44 -3.12
C TYR A 2 8.75 14.19 -2.14
N TRP A 3 7.98 13.12 -2.32
CA TRP A 3 6.86 12.78 -1.44
C TRP A 3 7.28 12.32 -0.04
N PHE A 4 8.43 11.65 0.06
CA PHE A 4 8.99 11.23 1.35
C PHE A 4 9.42 12.45 2.18
N ILE A 5 9.98 13.46 1.49
CA ILE A 5 10.33 14.75 2.09
C ILE A 5 9.06 15.49 2.54
N PHE A 6 7.97 15.44 1.76
CA PHE A 6 6.70 16.05 2.16
C PHE A 6 6.06 15.37 3.38
N ILE A 7 6.15 14.03 3.47
CA ILE A 7 5.66 13.26 4.62
C ILE A 7 6.52 13.53 5.86
N ILE A 8 7.85 13.52 5.72
CA ILE A 8 8.77 13.92 6.80
C ILE A 8 8.50 15.36 7.23
N PHE A 9 8.23 16.27 6.29
CA PHE A 9 7.90 17.66 6.59
C PHE A 9 6.58 17.78 7.37
N ILE A 10 5.53 17.05 6.99
CA ILE A 10 4.26 16.99 7.74
C ILE A 10 4.48 16.44 9.16
N LEU A 11 5.25 15.35 9.28
CA LEU A 11 5.57 14.71 10.56
C LEU A 11 6.42 15.61 11.46
N GLN A 12 7.43 16.30 10.90
CA GLN A 12 8.27 17.26 11.63
C GLN A 12 7.49 18.52 12.05
N MET A 13 6.57 18.99 11.20
CA MET A 13 5.65 20.09 11.54
C MET A 13 4.69 19.71 12.68
N GLU A 14 4.27 18.44 12.77
CA GLU A 14 3.48 17.91 13.88
C GLU A 14 4.30 17.68 15.17
N GLU A 15 5.50 17.13 15.04
CA GLU A 15 6.43 16.86 16.16
C GLU A 15 6.81 18.15 16.89
N LYS A 16 7.00 19.24 16.16
CA LYS A 16 7.32 20.56 16.73
C LYS A 16 6.14 21.19 17.49
N ARG A 17 4.92 20.66 17.37
CA ARG A 17 3.68 21.28 17.87
C ARG A 17 3.07 20.64 19.11
N ASN A 18 3.30 19.34 19.41
CA ASN A 18 2.91 18.71 20.68
C ASN A 18 3.36 17.25 20.78
N LYS A 19 3.76 16.81 21.99
CA LYS A 19 4.06 15.39 22.29
C LYS A 19 2.83 14.45 22.19
N ASP A 20 1.63 14.99 22.04
CA ASP A 20 0.34 14.26 21.98
C ASP A 20 -0.40 14.39 20.63
N SER A 21 0.30 14.52 19.50
CA SER A 21 -0.31 14.74 18.17
C SER A 21 -0.98 13.49 17.59
N LEU A 22 -0.48 12.30 17.92
CA LEU A 22 -0.96 11.02 17.40
C LEU A 22 -1.72 10.23 18.48
N ILE A 23 -2.86 9.66 18.09
CA ILE A 23 -3.65 8.74 18.93
C ILE A 23 -3.51 7.33 18.37
N PHE A 24 -3.02 6.43 19.22
CA PHE A 24 -2.91 5.02 18.90
C PHE A 24 -3.69 4.20 19.93
N ASP A 25 -4.92 3.81 19.58
CA ASP A 25 -5.74 2.88 20.34
C ASP A 25 -5.74 1.49 19.67
N PHE A 26 -6.19 0.45 20.38
CA PHE A 26 -6.20 -0.92 19.84
C PHE A 26 -6.95 -1.04 18.50
N LYS A 27 -8.04 -0.27 18.32
CA LYS A 27 -8.82 -0.30 17.09
C LYS A 27 -8.02 0.27 15.92
N ARG A 28 -7.43 1.45 16.09
CA ARG A 28 -6.57 2.09 15.07
C ARG A 28 -5.34 1.26 14.79
N GLY A 29 -4.71 0.71 15.82
CA GLY A 29 -3.57 -0.20 15.67
C GLY A 29 -3.92 -1.45 14.88
N SER A 30 -5.09 -2.05 15.13
CA SER A 30 -5.57 -3.20 14.35
C SER A 30 -5.80 -2.84 12.87
N LEU A 31 -6.36 -1.67 12.58
CA LEU A 31 -6.54 -1.20 11.19
C LEU A 31 -5.21 -0.97 10.49
N VAL A 32 -4.24 -0.33 11.16
CA VAL A 32 -2.88 -0.15 10.62
C VAL A 32 -2.21 -1.49 10.36
N ALA A 33 -2.36 -2.46 11.28
CA ALA A 33 -1.82 -3.81 11.10
C ALA A 33 -2.45 -4.54 9.91
N ILE A 34 -3.77 -4.40 9.69
CA ILE A 34 -4.46 -4.95 8.52
C ILE A 34 -3.91 -4.32 7.23
N LEU A 35 -3.75 -2.99 7.19
CA LEU A 35 -3.17 -2.30 6.02
C LEU A 35 -1.75 -2.80 5.73
N LEU A 36 -0.90 -2.93 6.75
CA LEU A 36 0.45 -3.47 6.59
C LEU A 36 0.42 -4.92 6.09
N SER A 37 -0.49 -5.74 6.61
CA SER A 37 -0.65 -7.13 6.18
C SER A 37 -1.01 -7.23 4.69
N VAL A 38 -1.91 -6.38 4.19
CA VAL A 38 -2.25 -6.30 2.76
C VAL A 38 -1.04 -5.96 1.90
N ILE A 39 -0.19 -5.03 2.34
CA ILE A 39 1.04 -4.68 1.62
C ILE A 39 2.00 -5.88 1.60
N MET A 40 2.19 -6.55 2.75
CA MET A 40 3.04 -7.75 2.86
C MET A 40 2.55 -8.88 1.95
N PHE A 41 1.25 -9.16 1.94
CA PHE A 41 0.65 -10.16 1.05
C PHE A 41 0.81 -9.77 -0.43
N SER A 42 0.59 -8.48 -0.76
CA SER A 42 0.81 -7.97 -2.12
C SER A 42 2.25 -8.22 -2.57
N PHE A 43 3.23 -7.95 -1.72
CA PHE A 43 4.63 -8.23 -2.01
C PHE A 43 4.88 -9.73 -2.19
N PHE A 44 4.37 -10.57 -1.28
CA PHE A 44 4.57 -12.01 -1.35
C PHE A 44 4.02 -12.62 -2.63
N VAL A 45 2.79 -12.27 -3.01
CA VAL A 45 2.14 -12.78 -4.23
C VAL A 45 2.89 -12.34 -5.50
N ASN A 46 3.43 -11.12 -5.52
CA ASN A 46 4.14 -10.58 -6.69
C ASN A 46 5.64 -10.87 -6.69
N ARG A 47 6.17 -11.56 -5.67
CA ARG A 47 7.62 -11.75 -5.48
C ARG A 47 8.30 -12.39 -6.70
N SER A 48 7.65 -13.35 -7.34
CA SER A 48 8.18 -14.02 -8.54
C SER A 48 8.31 -13.07 -9.72
N ILE A 49 7.26 -12.27 -9.96
CA ILE A 49 7.19 -11.27 -11.03
C ILE A 49 8.22 -10.17 -10.77
N MET A 50 8.31 -9.70 -9.54
CA MET A 50 9.25 -8.65 -9.13
C MET A 50 10.70 -9.11 -9.33
N ASN A 51 11.03 -10.34 -8.93
CA ASN A 51 12.38 -10.90 -9.05
C ASN A 51 12.78 -11.28 -10.50
N ASP A 52 11.88 -11.24 -11.47
CA ASP A 52 12.22 -11.47 -12.87
C ASP A 52 13.05 -10.28 -13.40
N PRO A 53 14.28 -10.50 -13.90
CA PRO A 53 15.12 -9.43 -14.46
C PRO A 53 14.48 -8.65 -15.61
N ARG A 54 13.51 -9.25 -16.32
CA ARG A 54 12.75 -8.59 -17.40
C ARG A 54 11.78 -7.53 -16.86
N ASN A 55 11.44 -7.61 -15.57
CA ASN A 55 10.43 -6.84 -14.89
C ASN A 55 11.01 -5.81 -13.90
N HIS A 56 12.16 -5.22 -14.26
CA HIS A 56 12.90 -4.26 -13.42
C HIS A 56 12.06 -3.07 -12.92
N ASN A 57 11.04 -2.66 -13.66
CA ASN A 57 10.15 -1.54 -13.29
C ASN A 57 9.12 -1.88 -12.21
N ILE A 58 8.97 -3.14 -11.82
CA ILE A 58 7.93 -3.57 -10.86
C ILE A 58 8.51 -3.67 -9.44
N HIS A 59 9.74 -4.17 -9.31
CA HIS A 59 10.35 -4.50 -8.01
C HIS A 59 10.47 -3.28 -7.08
N SER A 60 10.92 -2.15 -7.64
CA SER A 60 11.06 -0.89 -6.90
C SER A 60 9.74 -0.16 -6.66
N ASN A 61 8.69 -0.47 -7.42
CA ASN A 61 7.44 0.30 -7.43
C ASN A 61 6.42 -0.15 -6.38
N LEU A 62 6.33 -1.42 -6.00
CA LEU A 62 5.21 -1.88 -5.15
C LEU A 62 5.19 -1.20 -3.76
N TRP A 63 6.31 -1.23 -3.04
CA TRP A 63 6.43 -0.58 -1.72
C TRP A 63 6.25 0.93 -1.79
N LEU A 64 6.84 1.57 -2.81
CA LEU A 64 6.72 3.01 -3.05
C LEU A 64 5.28 3.40 -3.39
N ASN A 65 4.57 2.58 -4.16
CA ASN A 65 3.19 2.81 -4.56
C ASN A 65 2.25 2.79 -3.35
N TYR A 66 2.48 1.89 -2.39
CA TYR A 66 1.68 1.86 -1.15
C TYR A 66 2.03 2.97 -0.16
N THR A 67 3.20 3.60 -0.26
CA THR A 67 3.67 4.59 0.72
C THR A 67 2.69 5.74 0.89
N VAL A 68 2.24 6.33 -0.23
CA VAL A 68 1.33 7.49 -0.21
C VAL A 68 -0.06 7.11 0.35
N PRO A 69 -0.79 6.13 -0.20
CA PRO A 69 -2.09 5.77 0.33
C PRO A 69 -2.03 5.25 1.77
N PHE A 70 -0.97 4.52 2.15
CA PHE A 70 -0.76 4.11 3.54
C PHE A 70 -0.59 5.31 4.46
N THR A 71 0.20 6.31 4.06
CA THR A 71 0.42 7.52 4.86
C THR A 71 -0.86 8.33 5.01
N LEU A 72 -1.65 8.47 3.95
CA LEU A 72 -2.97 9.11 4.02
C LEU A 72 -3.89 8.38 5.01
N CYS A 73 -3.98 7.05 4.94
CA CYS A 73 -4.73 6.25 5.90
C CYS A 73 -4.20 6.43 7.33
N PHE A 74 -2.88 6.34 7.52
CA PHE A 74 -2.25 6.45 8.83
C PHE A 74 -2.52 7.82 9.47
N LEU A 75 -2.30 8.91 8.74
CA LEU A 75 -2.58 10.27 9.21
C LEU A 75 -4.07 10.46 9.49
N GLY A 76 -4.95 10.03 8.59
CA GLY A 76 -6.39 10.13 8.79
C GLY A 76 -6.88 9.36 10.04
N LEU A 77 -6.28 8.20 10.34
CA LEU A 77 -6.63 7.38 11.50
C LEU A 77 -6.03 7.94 12.80
N CYS A 78 -4.76 8.35 12.78
CA CYS A 78 -3.98 8.60 13.99
C CYS A 78 -3.84 10.08 14.34
N ALA A 79 -3.87 11.01 13.37
CA ALA A 79 -3.66 12.43 13.64
C ALA A 79 -4.87 13.04 14.39
N LYS A 80 -4.60 13.55 15.60
CA LYS A 80 -5.61 14.13 16.50
C LYS A 80 -6.09 15.50 16.03
N GLN A 81 -5.22 16.27 15.39
CA GLN A 81 -5.44 17.68 15.06
C GLN A 81 -6.21 17.91 13.74
N LEU A 82 -6.60 16.86 13.03
CA LEU A 82 -7.36 17.00 11.78
C LEU A 82 -8.81 17.38 12.07
N SER A 83 -9.32 18.37 11.33
CA SER A 83 -10.76 18.67 11.31
C SER A 83 -11.56 17.46 10.84
N ARG A 84 -12.83 17.35 11.23
CA ARG A 84 -13.70 16.23 10.83
C ARG A 84 -13.75 16.06 9.30
N TRP A 85 -13.90 17.15 8.57
CA TRP A 85 -13.98 17.15 7.11
C TRP A 85 -12.65 16.78 6.46
N THR A 86 -11.54 17.32 6.96
CA THR A 86 -10.20 16.98 6.48
C THR A 86 -9.90 15.51 6.71
N ARG A 87 -10.27 14.97 7.88
CA ARG A 87 -10.10 13.54 8.18
C ARG A 87 -10.90 12.67 7.22
N ILE A 88 -12.18 13.00 6.98
CA ILE A 88 -13.02 12.26 6.03
C ILE A 88 -12.39 12.28 4.63
N LEU A 89 -11.97 13.45 4.15
CA LEU A 89 -11.37 13.58 2.82
C LEU A 89 -10.07 12.78 2.69
N ILE A 90 -9.16 12.88 3.66
CA ILE A 90 -7.88 12.15 3.68
C ILE A 90 -8.12 10.65 3.74
N LEU A 91 -9.02 10.18 4.60
CA LEU A 91 -9.33 8.74 4.72
C LEU A 91 -10.00 8.22 3.46
N SER A 92 -10.97 8.92 2.88
CA SER A 92 -11.63 8.51 1.65
C SER A 92 -10.62 8.38 0.50
N LEU A 93 -9.74 9.37 0.34
CA LEU A 93 -8.69 9.33 -0.69
C LEU A 93 -7.69 8.21 -0.43
N GLY A 94 -7.23 8.08 0.82
CA GLY A 94 -6.30 7.04 1.25
C GLY A 94 -6.86 5.64 1.00
N PHE A 95 -8.07 5.34 1.48
CA PHE A 95 -8.71 4.03 1.31
C PHE A 95 -9.07 3.73 -0.14
N PHE A 96 -9.54 4.72 -0.90
CA PHE A 96 -9.84 4.52 -2.33
C PHE A 96 -8.57 4.10 -3.09
N TRP A 97 -7.49 4.86 -2.92
CA TRP A 97 -6.22 4.56 -3.59
C TRP A 97 -5.60 3.27 -3.06
N PHE A 98 -5.61 3.06 -1.74
CA PHE A 98 -5.14 1.82 -1.14
C PHE A 98 -5.88 0.60 -1.69
N SER A 99 -7.22 0.67 -1.78
CA SER A 99 -8.05 -0.42 -2.29
C SER A 99 -7.76 -0.69 -3.77
N TYR A 100 -7.59 0.36 -4.58
CA TYR A 100 -7.18 0.20 -5.97
C TYR A 100 -5.85 -0.56 -6.10
N LEU A 101 -4.84 -0.18 -5.31
CA LEU A 101 -3.55 -0.89 -5.31
C LEU A 101 -3.67 -2.32 -4.76
N ALA A 102 -4.53 -2.54 -3.75
CA ALA A 102 -4.81 -3.87 -3.24
C ALA A 102 -5.41 -4.77 -4.31
N LEU A 103 -6.39 -4.29 -5.06
CA LEU A 103 -6.96 -5.03 -6.20
C LEU A 103 -5.90 -5.29 -7.27
N HIS A 104 -5.08 -4.29 -7.59
CA HIS A 104 -4.04 -4.39 -8.60
C HIS A 104 -2.96 -5.40 -8.26
N TYR A 105 -2.47 -5.41 -7.01
CA TYR A 105 -1.38 -6.29 -6.61
C TYR A 105 -1.84 -7.63 -6.02
N LEU A 106 -2.97 -7.72 -5.31
CA LEU A 106 -3.41 -9.01 -4.76
C LEU A 106 -4.18 -9.87 -5.76
N ILE A 107 -4.98 -9.24 -6.63
CA ILE A 107 -5.92 -9.95 -7.51
C ILE A 107 -5.47 -9.85 -8.98
N GLY A 108 -4.49 -8.99 -9.28
CA GLY A 108 -4.04 -8.75 -10.65
C GLY A 108 -4.97 -7.81 -11.44
N PHE A 109 -5.84 -7.05 -10.77
CA PHE A 109 -6.78 -6.13 -11.43
C PHE A 109 -6.01 -5.04 -12.20
N HIS A 110 -6.12 -5.03 -13.53
CA HIS A 110 -5.31 -4.17 -14.40
C HIS A 110 -3.80 -4.34 -14.21
N ASN A 111 -3.32 -5.51 -13.79
CA ASN A 111 -1.90 -5.79 -13.64
C ASN A 111 -1.36 -6.47 -14.91
N PRO A 112 -0.76 -5.73 -15.87
CA PRO A 112 -0.32 -6.29 -17.14
C PRO A 112 0.80 -7.34 -16.97
N TYR A 113 1.43 -7.37 -15.80
CA TYR A 113 2.52 -8.28 -15.49
C TYR A 113 2.05 -9.67 -15.08
N TRP A 114 0.79 -9.79 -14.65
CA TRP A 114 0.17 -11.09 -14.39
C TRP A 114 -0.20 -11.80 -15.71
N GLU A 115 -0.54 -11.03 -16.74
CA GLU A 115 -0.86 -11.56 -18.07
C GLU A 115 0.38 -12.04 -18.84
N THR A 116 1.54 -11.45 -18.54
CA THR A 116 2.84 -11.77 -19.18
C THR A 116 3.65 -12.81 -18.42
N LEU A 117 3.14 -13.33 -17.30
CA LEU A 117 3.63 -14.57 -16.72
C LEU A 117 3.34 -15.69 -17.73
N HIS A 118 4.33 -15.99 -18.57
CA HIS A 118 4.48 -17.33 -19.14
C HIS A 118 4.68 -18.30 -17.96
N LEU A 119 3.58 -18.62 -17.28
CA LEU A 119 3.50 -19.76 -16.39
C LEU A 119 4.03 -20.91 -17.23
N LYS A 120 5.20 -21.45 -16.86
CA LYS A 120 5.62 -22.75 -17.41
C LYS A 120 4.37 -23.63 -17.34
N PRO A 121 3.94 -24.23 -18.47
CA PRO A 121 2.73 -25.02 -18.47
C PRO A 121 2.86 -26.01 -17.32
N LEU A 122 1.88 -26.03 -16.43
CA LEU A 122 1.82 -26.98 -15.33
C LEU A 122 2.00 -28.37 -15.95
N HIS A 123 3.20 -28.93 -15.87
CA HIS A 123 3.57 -30.20 -16.49
C HIS A 123 2.72 -31.39 -15.95
N TRP A 124 1.89 -31.12 -14.95
CA TRP A 124 1.01 -32.03 -14.22
C TRP A 124 -0.46 -31.96 -14.66
N LEU A 125 -0.86 -30.99 -15.49
CA LEU A 125 -2.21 -30.90 -16.07
C LEU A 125 -2.19 -31.38 -17.52
N SER A 126 -1.86 -32.66 -17.71
CA SER A 126 -2.15 -33.36 -18.95
C SER A 126 -3.65 -33.64 -19.00
N PHE A 127 -4.42 -32.81 -19.68
CA PHE A 127 -5.77 -33.20 -20.09
C PHE A 127 -5.65 -34.19 -21.26
N PRO A 128 -6.14 -35.43 -21.11
CA PRO A 128 -6.20 -36.36 -22.23
C PRO A 128 -7.16 -35.79 -23.29
N ARG A 129 -6.73 -35.83 -24.55
CA ARG A 129 -7.57 -35.52 -25.71
C ARG A 129 -8.65 -36.59 -25.89
#